data_AF-A0A7Y6ZBT7-F1
#
_entry.id   AF-A0A7Y6ZBT7-F1
#
_cell.length_a   1.000
_cell.length_b   1.000
_cell.length_c   1.000
_cell.angle_alpha   90.00
_cell.angle_beta   90.00
_cell.angle_gamma   90.00
#
_symmetry.space_group_name_H-M   'P 1'
#
loop_
_entity.id
_entity.type
_entity.pdbx_description
1 polymer ?
#
loop_
_entity_poly.entity_id
_entity_poly.type
_entity_poly.pdbx_seq_one_letter_code
_entity_poly.pdbx_strand_id
1 'polypeptide(L)'
;MSVSNLTSFWESWRLGRFHEFINGGMPQSSADEVSRGEAAARQSVELHAGREAALAAGLSVVPDEAGGEKLVLMVPPDLIPADRIEEAEMALYVSGVAVRL
;
A
#
# COMPACT_ATOMS: atom_id res chain seq x y z
N MET A 1 -13.09 -10.82 0.64
CA MET A 1 -11.64 -10.87 0.92
C MET A 1 -11.44 -10.52 2.39
N SER A 2 -10.56 -11.24 3.08
CA SER A 2 -10.30 -11.09 4.52
C SER A 2 -9.86 -9.66 4.82
N VAL A 3 -10.53 -8.98 5.76
CA VAL A 3 -10.05 -7.71 6.31
C VAL A 3 -8.82 -8.06 7.14
N SER A 4 -7.63 -7.84 6.60
CA SER A 4 -6.39 -7.99 7.37
C SER A 4 -6.52 -7.15 8.63
N ASN A 5 -6.49 -7.78 9.81
CA ASN A 5 -6.50 -7.05 11.07
C ASN A 5 -5.28 -6.11 11.08
N LEU A 6 -5.53 -4.81 11.00
CA LEU A 6 -4.49 -3.80 11.09
C LEU A 6 -3.98 -3.75 12.53
N THR A 7 -2.67 -3.61 12.69
CA THR A 7 -2.08 -3.22 13.98
C THR A 7 -2.54 -1.82 14.34
N SER A 8 -2.47 -1.46 15.63
CA SER A 8 -2.86 -0.12 16.09
C SER A 8 -2.12 1.01 15.37
N PHE A 9 -0.87 0.78 14.96
CA PHE A 9 -0.08 1.74 14.19
C PHE A 9 -0.70 2.00 12.81
N TRP A 10 -0.98 0.94 12.05
CA TRP A 10 -1.54 1.06 10.70
C TRP A 10 -3.00 1.49 10.71
N GLU A 11 -3.75 1.17 11.77
CA GLU A 11 -5.11 1.71 11.98
C GLU A 11 -5.07 3.24 12.22
N SER A 12 -4.15 3.73 13.04
CA SER A 12 -4.00 5.18 13.24
C SER A 12 -3.57 5.89 11.96
N TRP A 13 -2.68 5.27 11.17
CA TRP A 13 -2.25 5.80 9.89
C TRP A 13 -3.42 5.84 8.89
N ARG A 14 -4.25 4.77 8.83
CA ARG A 14 -5.46 4.68 8.00
C ARG A 14 -6.40 5.84 8.28
N LEU A 15 -6.68 6.12 9.54
CA LEU A 15 -7.57 7.21 9.97
C LEU A 15 -7.04 8.59 9.56
N GLY A 16 -5.73 8.81 9.65
CA GLY A 16 -5.09 10.05 9.17
C GLY A 16 -5.34 10.24 7.68
N ARG A 17 -5.08 9.21 6.88
CA ARG A 17 -5.24 9.25 5.42
C ARG A 17 -6.68 9.35 4.96
N PHE A 18 -7.59 8.68 5.65
CA PHE A 18 -9.02 8.85 5.44
C PHE A 18 -9.40 10.34 5.52
N HIS A 19 -8.98 11.05 6.56
CA HIS A 19 -9.26 12.49 6.68
C HIS A 19 -8.54 13.32 5.61
N GLU A 20 -7.31 12.98 5.25
CA GLU A 20 -6.59 13.66 4.17
C GLU A 20 -7.34 13.54 2.83
N PHE A 21 -7.86 12.35 2.50
CA PHE A 21 -8.65 12.14 1.29
C PHE A 21 -9.97 12.91 1.31
N ILE A 22 -10.70 12.88 2.44
CA ILE A 22 -11.92 13.68 2.62
C ILE A 22 -11.63 15.17 2.42
N ASN A 23 -10.56 15.68 3.04
CA ASN A 23 -10.15 17.08 2.91
C ASN A 23 -9.73 17.44 1.48
N GLY A 24 -9.20 16.46 0.73
CA GLY A 24 -8.90 16.56 -0.70
C GLY A 24 -10.12 16.47 -1.62
N GLY A 25 -11.33 16.30 -1.07
CA GLY A 25 -12.58 16.25 -1.84
C GLY A 25 -13.01 14.84 -2.28
N MET A 26 -12.34 13.78 -1.79
CA MET A 26 -12.74 12.40 -2.10
C MET A 26 -14.06 12.04 -1.38
N PRO A 27 -15.01 11.35 -2.04
CA PRO A 27 -16.21 10.83 -1.39
C PRO A 27 -15.88 9.89 -0.23
N GLN A 28 -16.72 9.89 0.81
CA GLN A 28 -16.45 9.15 2.04
C GLN A 28 -16.27 7.65 1.84
N SER A 29 -17.10 7.02 0.98
CA SER A 29 -16.96 5.60 0.66
C SER A 29 -15.62 5.29 0.02
N SER A 30 -15.19 6.11 -0.93
CA SER A 30 -13.91 5.96 -1.63
C SER A 30 -12.73 6.24 -0.69
N ALA A 31 -12.83 7.24 0.19
CA ALA A 31 -11.79 7.53 1.18
C ALA A 31 -11.61 6.37 2.17
N ASP A 32 -12.70 5.74 2.64
CA ASP A 32 -12.62 4.59 3.53
C ASP A 32 -12.01 3.37 2.82
N GLU A 33 -12.43 3.10 1.58
CA GLU A 33 -11.90 2.00 0.78
C GLU A 33 -10.40 2.15 0.49
N VAL A 34 -9.99 3.30 -0.06
CA VAL A 34 -8.59 3.56 -0.44
C VAL A 34 -7.70 3.60 0.80
N SER A 35 -8.12 4.25 1.90
CA SER A 35 -7.31 4.29 3.12
C SER A 35 -7.11 2.91 3.74
N ARG A 36 -8.15 2.05 3.78
CA ARG A 36 -8.03 0.65 4.23
C ARG A 36 -7.07 -0.14 3.36
N GLY A 37 -7.20 -0.03 2.04
CA GLY A 37 -6.32 -0.70 1.09
C GLY A 37 -4.87 -0.28 1.27
N GLU A 38 -4.61 1.03 1.35
CA GLU A 38 -3.26 1.58 1.54
C GLU A 38 -2.64 1.12 2.87
N ALA A 39 -3.41 1.14 3.96
CA ALA A 39 -2.92 0.69 5.28
C ALA A 39 -2.60 -0.81 5.32
N ALA A 40 -3.45 -1.65 4.73
CA ALA A 40 -3.22 -3.09 4.66
C ALA A 40 -2.00 -3.42 3.79
N ALA A 41 -1.85 -2.73 2.65
CA ALA A 41 -0.69 -2.86 1.78
C ALA A 41 0.59 -2.45 2.50
N ARG A 42 0.62 -1.31 3.20
CA ARG A 42 1.79 -0.87 3.97
C ARG A 42 2.13 -1.83 5.11
N GLN A 43 1.14 -2.39 5.80
CA GLN A 43 1.39 -3.42 6.82
C GLN A 43 2.04 -4.68 6.20
N SER A 44 1.63 -5.07 5.01
CA SER A 44 2.27 -6.18 4.28
C SER A 44 3.71 -5.82 3.88
N VAL A 45 3.94 -4.61 3.35
CA VAL A 45 5.30 -4.11 3.05
C VAL A 45 6.17 -4.13 4.29
N GLU A 46 5.64 -3.75 5.45
CA GLU A 46 6.39 -3.77 6.69
C GLU A 46 6.88 -5.18 7.05
N LEU A 47 6.02 -6.18 6.82
CA LEU A 47 6.28 -7.58 7.17
C LEU A 47 7.39 -8.18 6.30
N HIS A 48 7.50 -7.77 5.03
CA HIS A 48 8.42 -8.35 4.05
C HIS A 48 9.66 -7.49 3.75
N ALA A 49 9.50 -6.16 3.68
CA ALA A 49 10.54 -5.20 3.33
C ALA A 49 10.94 -4.26 4.49
N GLY A 50 10.26 -4.34 5.63
CA GLY A 50 10.56 -3.52 6.80
C GLY A 50 9.82 -2.19 6.83
N ARG A 51 9.85 -1.53 8.00
CA ARG A 51 9.02 -0.34 8.26
C ARG A 51 9.43 0.90 7.49
N GLU A 52 10.71 1.06 7.22
CA GLU A 52 11.21 2.17 6.42
C GLU A 52 10.64 2.13 4.99
N ALA A 53 10.74 0.97 4.33
CA ALA A 53 10.13 0.73 3.02
C ALA A 53 8.61 0.96 3.05
N ALA A 54 7.92 0.46 4.09
CA ALA A 54 6.47 0.64 4.25
C ALA A 54 6.04 2.10 4.39
N LEU A 55 6.85 2.95 5.05
CA LEU A 55 6.57 4.38 5.21
C LEU A 55 6.92 5.17 3.95
N ALA A 56 8.03 4.83 3.29
CA ALA A 56 8.48 5.46 2.06
C ALA A 56 7.62 5.08 0.84
N ALA A 57 6.86 3.99 0.93
CA ALA A 57 5.98 3.56 -0.13
C ALA A 57 4.96 4.66 -0.49
N GLY A 58 4.69 4.83 -1.79
CA GLY A 58 3.79 5.87 -2.31
C GLY A 58 2.67 5.28 -3.14
N LEU A 59 1.44 5.78 -2.99
CA LEU A 59 0.37 5.40 -3.90
C LEU A 59 0.63 5.95 -5.30
N SER A 60 0.40 5.11 -6.30
CA SER A 60 0.48 5.47 -7.71
C SER A 60 -0.69 4.85 -8.47
N VAL A 61 -0.99 5.43 -9.63
CA VAL A 61 -1.96 4.90 -10.57
C VAL A 61 -1.17 4.34 -11.75
N VAL A 62 -1.41 3.08 -12.07
CA VAL A 62 -0.77 2.42 -13.22
C VAL A 62 -1.84 1.84 -14.14
N PRO A 63 -1.57 1.72 -15.45
CA PRO A 63 -2.48 1.02 -16.35
C PRO A 63 -2.69 -0.43 -15.92
N ASP A 64 -3.90 -0.95 -16.07
CA ASP A 64 -4.20 -2.37 -15.97
C ASP A 64 -4.11 -3.08 -17.33
N GLU A 65 -4.18 -4.42 -17.33
CA GLU A 65 -4.08 -5.24 -18.56
C GLU A 65 -5.28 -5.08 -19.50
N ALA A 66 -6.39 -4.55 -19.00
CA ALA A 66 -7.61 -4.28 -19.77
C ALA A 66 -7.64 -2.85 -20.35
N GLY A 67 -6.57 -2.06 -20.13
CA GLY A 67 -6.47 -0.66 -20.58
C GLY A 67 -7.17 0.33 -19.64
N GLY A 68 -7.60 -0.10 -18.45
CA GLY A 68 -8.05 0.73 -17.35
C GLY A 68 -6.90 1.21 -16.47
N GLU A 69 -7.24 1.74 -15.30
CA GLU A 69 -6.30 2.22 -14.30
C GLU A 69 -6.48 1.45 -12.99
N LYS A 70 -5.38 1.09 -12.35
CA LYS A 70 -5.37 0.49 -11.01
C LYS A 70 -4.47 1.29 -10.07
N LEU A 71 -4.91 1.39 -8.83
CA LEU A 71 -4.14 1.98 -7.74
C LEU A 71 -3.16 0.93 -7.20
N VAL A 72 -1.89 1.26 -7.12
CA VAL A 72 -0.83 0.40 -6.57
C VAL A 72 -0.04 1.17 -5.52
N LEU A 73 0.43 0.45 -4.51
CA LEU A 73 1.42 0.99 -3.58
C LEU A 73 2.81 0.71 -4.16
N MET A 74 3.61 1.76 -4.40
CA MET A 74 4.95 1.69 -4.98
C MET A 74 6.00 1.70 -3.88
N VAL A 75 6.79 0.64 -3.76
CA VAL A 75 7.89 0.56 -2.79
C VAL A 75 9.22 0.92 -3.48
N PRO A 76 10.03 1.83 -2.91
CA PRO A 76 11.38 2.10 -3.42
C PRO A 76 12.27 0.85 -3.29
N PRO A 77 12.94 0.41 -4.37
CA PRO A 77 13.71 -0.84 -4.38
C PRO A 77 14.94 -0.79 -3.49
N ASP A 78 15.53 0.40 -3.34
CA ASP A 78 16.71 0.68 -2.51
C ASP A 78 16.44 0.49 -1.01
N LEU A 79 15.17 0.47 -0.61
CA LEU A 79 14.75 0.25 0.76
C LEU A 79 14.37 -1.22 1.04
N ILE A 80 14.39 -2.08 0.03
CA ILE A 80 14.17 -3.52 0.19
C ILE A 80 15.52 -4.19 0.43
N PRO A 81 15.70 -4.96 1.53
CA PRO A 81 16.93 -5.72 1.74
C PRO A 81 17.24 -6.63 0.55
N ALA A 82 18.48 -6.59 0.05
CA ALA A 82 18.88 -7.30 -1.17
C ALA A 82 18.66 -8.82 -1.09
N ASP A 83 18.72 -9.40 0.11
CA ASP A 83 18.45 -10.81 0.41
C ASP A 83 16.97 -11.17 0.42
N ARG A 84 16.06 -10.19 0.31
CA ARG A 84 14.60 -10.36 0.43
C ARG A 84 13.81 -9.84 -0.77
N ILE A 85 14.49 -9.39 -1.83
CA ILE A 85 13.80 -8.80 -3.00
C ILE A 85 12.81 -9.78 -3.61
N GLU A 86 13.20 -11.03 -3.92
CA GLU A 86 12.28 -12.02 -4.52
C GLU A 86 11.08 -12.34 -3.62
N GLU A 87 11.31 -12.51 -2.30
CA GLU A 87 10.23 -12.79 -1.34
C GLU A 87 9.27 -11.60 -1.22
N ALA A 88 9.82 -10.39 -1.12
CA ALA A 88 9.05 -9.16 -1.05
C ALA A 88 8.25 -8.96 -2.35
N GLU A 89 8.85 -9.12 -3.52
CA GLU A 89 8.15 -9.01 -4.80
C GLU A 89 7.00 -10.01 -4.92
N MET A 90 7.23 -11.28 -4.59
CA MET A 90 6.17 -12.30 -4.63
C MET A 90 5.03 -11.98 -3.65
N ALA A 91 5.34 -11.61 -2.41
CA ALA A 91 4.33 -11.33 -1.40
C ALA A 91 3.54 -10.02 -1.68
N LEU A 92 4.22 -9.03 -2.25
CA LEU A 92 3.67 -7.71 -2.55
C LEU A 92 2.86 -7.71 -3.85
N TYR A 93 3.26 -8.49 -4.85
CA TYR A 93 2.48 -8.68 -6.08
C TYR A 93 1.09 -9.27 -5.80
N VAL A 94 1.01 -10.25 -4.88
CA VAL A 94 -0.26 -10.83 -4.41
C VAL A 94 -1.12 -9.81 -3.67
N SER A 95 -0.50 -8.77 -3.09
CA SER A 95 -1.16 -7.70 -2.33
C SER A 95 -1.52 -6.47 -3.16
N GLY A 96 -1.32 -6.50 -4.49
CA GLY A 96 -1.55 -5.34 -5.37
C GLY A 96 -0.54 -4.21 -5.19
N VAL A 97 0.62 -4.51 -4.60
CA VAL A 97 1.74 -3.59 -4.38
C VAL A 97 2.74 -3.80 -5.51
N ALA A 98 3.15 -2.72 -6.16
CA ALA A 98 4.14 -2.75 -7.23
C ALA A 98 5.51 -2.35 -6.66
N VAL A 99 6.53 -3.17 -6.94
CA VAL A 99 7.92 -2.83 -6.64
C VAL A 99 8.51 -2.22 -7.89
N ARG A 100 9.06 -1.00 -7.80
CA ARG A 100 9.74 -0.39 -8.94
C ARG A 100 11.17 -0.89 -8.95
N LEU A 101 11.53 -1.76 -9.89
CA LEU A 101 12.91 -2.15 -10.16
C LEU A 101 13.69 -1.04 -10.88
#